data_AF-A0A7X8EJH4-F1
#
_entry.id   AF-A0A7X8EJH4-F1
#
_cell.length_a   1.000
_cell.length_b   1.000
_cell.length_c   1.000
_cell.angle_alpha   90.00
_cell.angle_beta   90.00
_cell.angle_gamma   90.00
#
_symmetry.space_group_name_H-M   'P 1'
#
loop_
_entity.id
_entity.type
_entity.pdbx_description
1 polymer ?
#
loop_
_entity_poly.entity_id
_entity_poly.type
_entity_poly.pdbx_seq_one_letter_code
_entity_poly.pdbx_strand_id
1 'polypeptide(L)'
;MNRKSILAAILTLALFSALPALGESDLFFGKIWDKALPKLEKSLEIFDRAKDLPDSAFFGEDKQSNRKNYEDLLDSVSEILTGSGLNNARKEYNFLQIKIEQAGDEIELLLKNRITAPDKSWNPVRKTKKNIDDKIAELREEIKSNNARKEELKASISESLAELGVDAGDNRLDILLSSVSGDDIMHLMLAADSIKKINLQIVKLIEEGQGTVQAARKYTGIHMVLTDLYLHANLDALERIGREYIPRLEEIIKTAKRLGSEAKQMLAATGRDDRNRLVLEANAGANERTVKTAELYRQYLRSQENALRGASEKLKKDYFVAKNTYDTVKTGTDLISLIQVSMTTLEGIFGFVMPDLSLAYDEELMKEFERLTDQIKSAR
;
A
#
# COMPACT_ATOMS: atom_id res chain seq x y z
N MET A 1 -47.28 41.33 -50.24
CA MET A 1 -47.94 40.20 -50.92
C MET A 1 -46.88 39.17 -51.30
N ASN A 2 -47.04 37.94 -50.82
CA ASN A 2 -46.43 36.65 -51.22
C ASN A 2 -44.94 36.27 -51.02
N ARG A 3 -44.84 35.02 -50.54
CA ARG A 3 -43.70 34.10 -50.33
C ARG A 3 -42.97 33.73 -51.63
N LYS A 4 -41.65 33.50 -51.56
CA LYS A 4 -40.97 32.19 -51.77
C LYS A 4 -39.48 32.33 -52.18
N SER A 5 -38.62 31.61 -51.43
CA SER A 5 -37.50 30.77 -51.92
C SER A 5 -36.06 31.30 -52.07
N ILE A 6 -35.13 30.51 -51.46
CA ILE A 6 -33.82 30.02 -51.95
C ILE A 6 -32.50 30.52 -51.30
N LEU A 7 -31.89 29.57 -50.58
CA LEU A 7 -30.47 29.16 -50.41
C LEU A 7 -29.34 30.12 -49.97
N ALA A 8 -28.72 29.69 -48.85
CA ALA A 8 -27.31 29.31 -48.65
C ALA A 8 -26.16 30.35 -48.74
N ALA A 9 -25.44 30.47 -47.60
CA ALA A 9 -23.98 30.34 -47.42
C ALA A 9 -23.44 31.39 -46.41
N ILE A 10 -23.17 30.96 -45.16
CA ILE A 10 -21.84 30.82 -44.54
C ILE A 10 -20.98 32.11 -44.59
N LEU A 11 -20.72 32.74 -43.42
CA LEU A 11 -19.36 32.82 -42.86
C LEU A 11 -19.35 33.44 -41.45
N THR A 12 -18.89 32.61 -40.51
CA THR A 12 -17.95 32.91 -39.41
C THR A 12 -18.29 34.01 -38.41
N LEU A 13 -18.68 33.59 -37.20
CA LEU A 13 -18.15 34.19 -35.99
C LEU A 13 -17.72 33.09 -35.01
N ALA A 14 -16.54 33.30 -34.46
CA ALA A 14 -15.74 32.38 -33.69
C ALA A 14 -16.40 31.94 -32.37
N LEU A 15 -16.28 30.65 -32.07
CA LEU A 15 -16.12 30.15 -30.71
C LEU A 15 -15.05 29.05 -30.78
N PHE A 16 -13.80 29.51 -30.78
CA PHE A 16 -12.67 28.69 -30.38
C PHE A 16 -12.91 28.36 -28.89
N SER A 17 -13.60 27.25 -28.62
CA SER A 17 -13.56 26.66 -27.30
C SER A 17 -12.11 26.23 -27.08
N ALA A 18 -11.41 26.95 -26.21
CA ALA A 18 -10.13 26.55 -25.69
C ALA A 18 -10.28 25.11 -25.16
N LEU A 19 -9.62 24.16 -25.84
CA LEU A 19 -9.29 22.89 -25.23
C LEU A 19 -8.55 23.23 -23.94
N PRO A 20 -8.98 22.74 -22.76
CA PRO A 20 -8.16 22.87 -21.57
C PRO A 20 -6.83 22.18 -21.90
N ALA A 21 -5.72 22.87 -21.62
CA ALA A 21 -4.42 22.23 -21.68
C ALA A 21 -4.48 20.96 -20.80
N LEU A 22 -4.23 19.79 -21.40
CA LEU A 22 -4.18 18.50 -20.72
C LEU A 22 -3.29 18.66 -19.48
N GLY A 23 -3.87 18.55 -18.29
CA GLY A 23 -3.11 18.59 -17.04
C GLY A 23 -2.21 17.34 -16.91
N GLU A 24 -1.21 17.38 -16.03
CA GLU A 24 -0.42 16.18 -15.69
C GLU A 24 -1.30 15.01 -15.22
N SER A 25 -2.43 15.31 -14.58
CA SER A 25 -3.46 14.35 -14.17
C SER A 25 -4.10 13.61 -15.36
N ASP A 26 -4.36 14.30 -16.48
CA ASP A 26 -4.95 13.70 -17.70
C ASP A 26 -3.93 12.83 -18.45
N LEU A 27 -2.64 13.22 -18.42
CA LEU A 27 -1.55 12.43 -19.03
C LEU A 27 -1.22 11.15 -18.23
N PHE A 28 -1.29 11.23 -16.90
CA PHE A 28 -1.14 10.06 -16.02
C PHE A 28 -2.32 9.09 -16.20
N PHE A 29 -3.55 9.62 -16.22
CA PHE A 29 -4.74 8.83 -16.48
C PHE A 29 -4.69 8.14 -17.85
N GLY A 30 -4.32 8.86 -18.92
CA GLY A 30 -4.19 8.27 -20.26
C GLY A 30 -3.23 7.08 -20.29
N LYS A 31 -2.07 7.19 -19.61
CA LYS A 31 -1.10 6.07 -19.50
C LYS A 31 -1.62 4.88 -18.70
N ILE A 32 -2.33 5.13 -17.59
CA ILE A 32 -2.95 4.05 -16.81
C ILE A 32 -4.03 3.37 -17.64
N TRP A 33 -4.89 4.16 -18.27
CA TRP A 33 -5.99 3.69 -19.09
C TRP A 33 -5.49 2.83 -20.26
N ASP A 34 -4.52 3.31 -21.03
CA ASP A 34 -3.96 2.60 -22.18
C ASP A 34 -3.32 1.25 -21.82
N LYS A 35 -2.77 1.13 -20.61
CA LYS A 35 -2.12 -0.10 -20.12
C LYS A 35 -3.08 -1.04 -19.41
N ALA A 36 -3.99 -0.51 -18.60
CA ALA A 36 -4.91 -1.28 -17.78
C ALA A 36 -6.10 -1.80 -18.59
N LEU A 37 -6.66 -0.98 -19.49
CA LEU A 37 -7.86 -1.32 -20.25
C LEU A 37 -7.72 -2.63 -21.05
N PRO A 38 -6.64 -2.87 -21.83
CA PRO A 38 -6.49 -4.14 -22.54
C PRO A 38 -6.44 -5.37 -21.62
N LYS A 39 -5.88 -5.22 -20.42
CA LYS A 39 -5.82 -6.30 -19.43
C LYS A 39 -7.17 -6.52 -18.74
N LEU A 40 -7.91 -5.45 -18.46
CA LEU A 40 -9.28 -5.51 -17.94
C LEU A 40 -10.23 -6.18 -18.95
N GLU A 41 -10.09 -5.85 -20.23
CA GLU A 41 -10.83 -6.51 -21.31
C GLU A 41 -10.50 -8.00 -21.41
N LYS A 42 -9.20 -8.34 -21.39
CA LYS A 42 -8.77 -9.74 -21.38
C LYS A 42 -9.27 -10.50 -20.13
N SER A 43 -9.31 -9.84 -18.98
CA SER A 43 -9.84 -10.42 -17.74
C SER A 43 -11.34 -10.71 -17.88
N LEU A 44 -12.08 -9.82 -18.54
CA LEU A 44 -13.49 -10.02 -18.84
C LEU A 44 -13.71 -11.19 -19.81
N GLU A 45 -12.87 -11.34 -20.83
CA GLU A 45 -12.90 -12.50 -21.75
C GLU A 45 -12.66 -13.83 -21.00
N ILE A 46 -11.66 -13.85 -20.11
CA ILE A 46 -11.35 -15.02 -19.26
C ILE A 46 -12.49 -15.33 -18.28
N PHE A 47 -13.15 -14.30 -17.76
CA PHE A 47 -14.33 -14.46 -16.92
C PHE A 47 -15.51 -15.07 -17.68
N ASP A 48 -15.81 -14.57 -18.89
CA ASP A 48 -16.94 -15.05 -19.69
C ASP A 48 -16.78 -16.52 -20.09
N ARG A 49 -15.58 -16.94 -20.54
CA ARG A 49 -15.30 -18.33 -20.93
C ARG A 49 -15.34 -19.33 -19.77
N ALA A 50 -15.21 -18.87 -18.53
CA ALA A 50 -15.18 -19.75 -17.36
C ALA A 50 -16.43 -20.63 -17.21
N LYS A 51 -17.57 -20.15 -17.72
CA LYS A 51 -18.85 -20.86 -17.71
C LYS A 51 -18.85 -22.12 -18.59
N ASP A 52 -17.99 -22.14 -19.61
CA ASP A 52 -17.95 -23.18 -20.64
C ASP A 52 -16.81 -24.20 -20.44
N LEU A 53 -15.95 -23.99 -19.43
CA LEU A 53 -14.82 -24.86 -19.13
C LEU A 53 -15.21 -26.04 -18.22
N PRO A 54 -14.55 -27.21 -18.36
CA PRO A 54 -14.72 -28.33 -17.45
C PRO A 54 -14.17 -27.99 -16.05
N ASP A 55 -14.69 -28.66 -15.02
CA ASP A 55 -14.22 -28.47 -13.63
C ASP A 55 -12.74 -28.87 -13.46
N SER A 56 -12.30 -29.92 -14.17
CA SER A 56 -10.91 -30.39 -14.21
C SER A 56 -10.58 -30.97 -15.59
N ALA A 57 -9.39 -30.70 -16.10
CA ALA A 57 -8.91 -31.28 -17.35
C ALA A 57 -7.47 -31.80 -17.22
N PHE A 58 -7.20 -33.00 -17.74
CA PHE A 58 -5.83 -33.54 -17.80
C PHE A 58 -5.02 -32.92 -18.96
N PHE A 59 -5.71 -32.49 -20.03
CA PHE A 59 -5.15 -31.71 -21.13
C PHE A 59 -6.10 -30.55 -21.46
N GLY A 60 -5.55 -29.37 -21.75
CA GLY A 60 -6.33 -28.17 -22.03
C GLY A 60 -6.62 -27.34 -20.78
N GLU A 61 -7.35 -26.24 -20.95
CA GLU A 61 -7.75 -25.38 -19.84
C GLU A 61 -8.98 -25.94 -19.11
N ASP A 62 -8.98 -25.81 -17.80
CA ASP A 62 -10.12 -26.05 -16.90
C ASP A 62 -10.42 -24.81 -16.03
N LYS A 63 -11.48 -24.89 -15.22
CA LYS A 63 -11.88 -23.81 -14.32
C LYS A 63 -10.78 -23.38 -13.34
N GLN A 64 -9.91 -24.30 -12.90
CA GLN A 64 -8.83 -23.96 -11.98
C GLN A 64 -7.74 -23.15 -12.68
N SER A 65 -7.26 -23.64 -13.83
CA SER A 65 -6.27 -22.93 -14.65
C SER A 65 -6.78 -21.57 -15.13
N ASN A 66 -8.07 -21.48 -15.48
CA ASN A 66 -8.70 -20.23 -15.91
C ASN A 66 -8.82 -19.23 -14.77
N ARG A 67 -9.16 -19.69 -13.56
CA ARG A 67 -9.15 -18.85 -12.36
C ARG A 67 -7.76 -18.29 -12.08
N LYS A 68 -6.72 -19.13 -12.17
CA LYS A 68 -5.34 -18.65 -12.00
C LYS A 68 -4.97 -17.60 -13.06
N ASN A 69 -5.31 -17.84 -14.32
CA ASN A 69 -5.05 -16.87 -15.39
C ASN A 69 -5.80 -15.54 -15.18
N TYR A 70 -6.99 -15.60 -14.59
CA TYR A 70 -7.78 -14.42 -14.21
C TYR A 70 -7.08 -13.64 -13.09
N GLU A 71 -6.70 -14.32 -12.00
CA GLU A 71 -5.97 -13.74 -10.87
C GLU A 71 -4.64 -13.10 -11.30
N ASP A 72 -3.84 -13.79 -12.12
CA ASP A 72 -2.56 -13.25 -12.65
C ASP A 72 -2.77 -11.96 -13.50
N LEU A 73 -3.94 -11.81 -14.15
CA LEU A 73 -4.31 -10.57 -14.85
C LEU A 73 -4.75 -9.46 -13.88
N LEU A 74 -5.48 -9.80 -12.81
CA LEU A 74 -5.83 -8.83 -11.77
C LEU A 74 -4.58 -8.26 -11.13
N ASP A 75 -3.58 -9.10 -10.83
CA ASP A 75 -2.29 -8.67 -10.29
C ASP A 75 -1.58 -7.71 -11.26
N SER A 76 -1.53 -8.07 -12.54
CA SER A 76 -0.96 -7.22 -13.59
C SER A 76 -1.65 -5.86 -13.70
N VAL A 77 -2.99 -5.83 -13.57
CA VAL A 77 -3.75 -4.57 -13.58
C VAL A 77 -3.43 -3.80 -12.31
N SER A 78 -3.41 -4.47 -11.16
CA SER A 78 -3.10 -3.84 -9.88
C SER A 78 -1.74 -3.15 -9.90
N GLU A 79 -0.70 -3.76 -10.45
CA GLU A 79 0.62 -3.13 -10.61
C GLU A 79 0.58 -1.85 -11.46
N ILE A 80 -0.24 -1.82 -12.50
CA ILE A 80 -0.42 -0.62 -13.34
C ILE A 80 -1.17 0.46 -12.55
N LEU A 81 -2.24 0.08 -11.84
CA LEU A 81 -3.07 1.01 -11.08
C LEU A 81 -2.34 1.61 -9.87
N THR A 82 -1.37 0.89 -9.30
CA THR A 82 -0.58 1.35 -8.15
C THR A 82 0.83 1.81 -8.53
N GLY A 83 1.18 1.84 -9.81
CA GLY A 83 2.47 2.33 -10.34
C GLY A 83 2.66 3.86 -10.30
N SER A 84 2.11 4.53 -9.29
CA SER A 84 2.12 5.99 -9.14
C SER A 84 3.42 6.52 -8.52
N GLY A 85 3.63 7.84 -8.61
CA GLY A 85 4.71 8.54 -7.90
C GLY A 85 4.70 8.28 -6.39
N LEU A 86 3.50 8.13 -5.80
CA LEU A 86 3.33 7.84 -4.38
C LEU A 86 3.88 6.47 -3.97
N ASN A 87 3.68 5.42 -4.78
CA ASN A 87 4.28 4.11 -4.54
C ASN A 87 5.81 4.15 -4.64
N ASN A 88 6.35 4.92 -5.59
CA ASN A 88 7.79 5.10 -5.71
C ASN A 88 8.38 5.87 -4.52
N ALA A 89 7.72 6.95 -4.08
CA ALA A 89 8.13 7.72 -2.91
C ALA A 89 8.16 6.84 -1.65
N ARG A 90 7.16 5.95 -1.48
CA ARG A 90 7.14 4.99 -0.37
C ARG A 90 8.27 3.96 -0.46
N LYS A 91 8.52 3.39 -1.65
CA LYS A 91 9.64 2.45 -1.86
C LYS A 91 10.99 3.10 -1.55
N GLU A 92 11.17 4.35 -1.97
CA GLU A 92 12.37 5.15 -1.65
C GLU A 92 12.48 5.37 -0.14
N TYR A 93 11.38 5.75 0.54
CA TYR A 93 11.34 5.91 2.00
C TYR A 93 11.80 4.64 2.73
N ASN A 94 11.23 3.48 2.37
CA ASN A 94 11.58 2.18 2.96
C ASN A 94 13.06 1.83 2.68
N PHE A 95 13.57 2.14 1.48
CA PHE A 95 14.96 1.89 1.13
C PHE A 95 15.94 2.76 1.92
N LEU A 96 15.60 4.04 2.14
CA LEU A 96 16.40 4.94 2.98
C LEU A 96 16.41 4.50 4.44
N GLN A 97 15.30 3.98 4.95
CA GLN A 97 15.23 3.39 6.31
C GLN A 97 16.25 2.25 6.46
N ILE A 98 16.25 1.29 5.54
CA ILE A 98 17.20 0.16 5.55
C ILE A 98 18.65 0.66 5.50
N LYS A 99 18.94 1.70 4.71
CA LYS A 99 20.27 2.31 4.65
C LYS A 99 20.70 2.95 5.97
N ILE A 100 19.77 3.65 6.63
CA ILE A 100 20.03 4.29 7.94
C ILE A 100 20.38 3.23 8.98
N GLU A 101 19.63 2.12 9.02
CA GLU A 101 19.89 0.99 9.92
C GLU A 101 21.25 0.34 9.64
N GLN A 102 21.54 0.03 8.38
CA GLN A 102 22.83 -0.55 7.96
C GLN A 102 24.02 0.35 8.32
N ALA A 103 23.89 1.67 8.11
CA ALA A 103 24.91 2.63 8.51
C ALA A 103 25.08 2.68 10.04
N GLY A 104 23.99 2.56 10.81
CA GLY A 104 24.01 2.45 12.26
C GLY A 104 24.78 1.21 12.74
N ASP A 105 24.46 0.04 12.21
CA ASP A 105 25.15 -1.23 12.51
C ASP A 105 26.64 -1.17 12.16
N GLU A 106 26.99 -0.55 11.03
CA GLU A 106 28.39 -0.37 10.62
C GLU A 106 29.12 0.57 11.60
N ILE A 107 28.48 1.65 12.05
CA ILE A 107 29.04 2.55 13.08
C ILE A 107 29.34 1.78 14.36
N GLU A 108 28.43 0.93 14.85
CA GLU A 108 28.66 0.11 16.05
C GLU A 108 29.87 -0.81 15.89
N LEU A 109 29.98 -1.49 14.75
CA LEU A 109 31.12 -2.36 14.44
C LEU A 109 32.43 -1.56 14.37
N LEU A 110 32.42 -0.37 13.75
CA LEU A 110 33.56 0.52 13.67
C LEU A 110 34.00 1.02 15.04
N LEU A 111 33.07 1.40 15.91
CA LEU A 111 33.35 1.81 17.29
C LEU A 111 34.03 0.69 18.09
N LYS A 112 33.59 -0.57 17.92
CA LYS A 112 34.26 -1.73 18.51
C LYS A 112 35.68 -1.91 17.97
N ASN A 113 35.86 -1.83 16.65
CA ASN A 113 37.18 -1.97 16.00
C ASN A 113 38.15 -0.86 16.42
N ARG A 114 37.63 0.34 16.68
CA ARG A 114 38.40 1.51 17.14
C ARG A 114 39.16 1.25 18.43
N ILE A 115 38.62 0.45 19.36
CA ILE A 115 39.21 0.15 20.67
C ILE A 115 40.62 -0.43 20.52
N THR A 116 40.82 -1.29 19.52
CA THR A 116 42.08 -2.00 19.26
C THR A 116 42.91 -1.41 18.13
N ALA A 117 42.40 -0.38 17.44
CA ALA A 117 43.08 0.21 16.30
C ALA A 117 44.28 1.06 16.74
N PRO A 118 45.42 1.02 16.02
CA PRO A 118 46.57 1.86 16.32
C PRO A 118 46.32 3.33 15.95
N ASP A 119 46.96 4.26 16.66
CA ASP A 119 46.90 5.69 16.35
C ASP A 119 47.60 6.04 15.03
N LYS A 120 48.71 5.35 14.73
CA LYS A 120 49.47 5.46 13.49
C LYS A 120 49.86 4.06 12.99
N SER A 121 49.83 3.86 11.68
CA SER A 121 50.29 2.62 11.05
C SER A 121 51.06 2.97 9.78
N TRP A 122 52.20 2.31 9.56
CA TRP A 122 52.96 2.41 8.31
C TRP A 122 52.44 1.46 7.22
N ASN A 123 51.65 0.45 7.60
CA ASN A 123 51.01 -0.48 6.68
C ASN A 123 49.73 0.17 6.11
N PRO A 124 49.62 0.37 4.78
CA PRO A 124 48.49 1.06 4.14
C PRO A 124 47.17 0.28 4.23
N VAL A 125 47.20 -1.01 4.52
CA VAL A 125 45.99 -1.86 4.63
C VAL A 125 45.40 -1.83 6.06
N ARG A 126 46.16 -1.39 7.06
CA ARG A 126 45.73 -1.40 8.46
C ARG A 126 44.96 -0.12 8.80
N LYS A 127 43.67 -0.26 9.11
CA LYS A 127 42.82 0.86 9.55
C LYS A 127 43.36 1.47 10.86
N THR A 128 43.66 2.77 10.84
CA THR A 128 44.04 3.55 12.03
C THR A 128 42.79 4.07 12.75
N LYS A 129 42.93 4.55 14.00
CA LYS A 129 41.81 5.23 14.68
C LYS A 129 41.27 6.40 13.86
N LYS A 130 42.16 7.18 13.22
CA LYS A 130 41.75 8.29 12.34
C LYS A 130 40.89 7.80 11.16
N ASN A 131 41.31 6.75 10.46
CA ASN A 131 40.53 6.22 9.33
C ASN A 131 39.15 5.72 9.77
N ILE A 132 39.06 5.13 10.97
CA ILE A 132 37.79 4.68 11.56
C ILE A 132 36.92 5.89 11.92
N ASP A 133 37.49 6.91 12.56
CA ASP A 133 36.79 8.15 12.94
C ASP A 133 36.26 8.89 11.70
N ASP A 134 37.07 8.99 10.64
CA ASP A 134 36.66 9.59 9.36
C ASP A 134 35.49 8.82 8.73
N LYS A 135 35.51 7.47 8.75
CA LYS A 135 34.40 6.66 8.23
C LYS A 135 33.12 6.76 9.08
N ILE A 136 33.25 6.81 10.40
CA ILE A 136 32.11 7.05 11.30
C ILE A 136 31.48 8.42 11.00
N ALA A 137 32.30 9.46 10.77
CA ALA A 137 31.80 10.79 10.43
C ALA A 137 31.06 10.79 9.08
N GLU A 138 31.59 10.09 8.07
CA GLU A 138 30.93 9.92 6.77
C GLU A 138 29.56 9.23 6.91
N LEU A 139 29.49 8.10 7.62
CA LEU A 139 28.24 7.36 7.86
C LEU A 139 27.22 8.19 8.63
N ARG A 140 27.66 9.02 9.59
CA ARG A 140 26.77 9.93 10.33
C ARG A 140 26.18 11.02 9.43
N GLU A 141 26.96 11.57 8.50
CA GLU A 141 26.43 12.55 7.54
C GLU A 141 25.50 11.88 6.54
N GLU A 142 25.77 10.63 6.12
CA GLU A 142 24.86 9.84 5.30
C GLU A 142 23.51 9.60 6.02
N ILE A 143 23.53 9.18 7.28
CA ILE A 143 22.31 9.03 8.10
C ILE A 143 21.53 10.34 8.15
N LYS A 144 22.20 11.47 8.39
CA LYS A 144 21.55 12.79 8.44
C LYS A 144 20.92 13.18 7.10
N SER A 145 21.63 12.97 6.00
CA SER A 145 21.14 13.23 4.64
C SER A 145 19.93 12.35 4.30
N ASN A 146 20.02 11.05 4.60
CA ASN A 146 18.94 10.10 4.36
C ASN A 146 17.69 10.44 5.20
N ASN A 147 17.87 10.87 6.46
CA ASN A 147 16.76 11.35 7.29
C ASN A 147 16.09 12.61 6.71
N ALA A 148 16.88 13.60 6.24
CA ALA A 148 16.32 14.78 5.58
C ALA A 148 15.49 14.40 4.35
N ARG A 149 16.00 13.46 3.54
CA ARG A 149 15.28 12.94 2.37
C ARG A 149 14.00 12.18 2.74
N LYS A 150 14.00 11.41 3.84
CA LYS A 150 12.79 10.76 4.36
C LYS A 150 11.71 11.77 4.73
N GLU A 151 12.06 12.90 5.34
CA GLU A 151 11.10 13.96 5.66
C GLU A 151 10.52 14.63 4.41
N GLU A 152 11.34 14.87 3.38
CA GLU A 152 10.85 15.36 2.07
C GLU A 152 9.86 14.38 1.43
N LEU A 153 10.19 13.09 1.44
CA LEU A 153 9.31 12.05 0.92
C LEU A 153 8.02 11.96 1.73
N LYS A 154 8.09 12.05 3.06
CA LYS A 154 6.92 12.07 3.93
C LYS A 154 5.98 13.23 3.60
N ALA A 155 6.53 14.43 3.39
CA ALA A 155 5.74 15.59 2.99
C ALA A 155 5.05 15.37 1.62
N SER A 156 5.78 14.86 0.63
CA SER A 156 5.22 14.54 -0.69
C SER A 156 4.15 13.45 -0.64
N ILE A 157 4.34 12.43 0.20
CA ILE A 157 3.36 11.37 0.44
C ILE A 157 2.11 11.96 1.10
N SER A 158 2.28 12.83 2.10
CA SER A 158 1.17 13.49 2.79
C SER A 158 0.35 14.36 1.83
N GLU A 159 1.01 15.14 0.98
CA GLU A 159 0.36 15.95 -0.06
C GLU A 159 -0.43 15.06 -1.03
N SER A 160 0.19 13.98 -1.51
CA SER A 160 -0.47 13.01 -2.38
C SER A 160 -1.70 12.39 -1.71
N LEU A 161 -1.62 12.03 -0.43
CA LEU A 161 -2.78 11.47 0.32
C LEU A 161 -3.88 12.52 0.53
N ALA A 162 -3.53 13.79 0.75
CA ALA A 162 -4.50 14.86 0.87
C ALA A 162 -5.26 15.11 -0.45
N GLU A 163 -4.60 15.00 -1.60
CA GLU A 163 -5.25 15.03 -2.92
C GLU A 163 -6.27 13.89 -3.11
N LEU A 164 -6.03 12.75 -2.45
CA LEU A 164 -6.98 11.62 -2.41
C LEU A 164 -8.14 11.83 -1.43
N GLY A 165 -8.15 12.95 -0.69
CA GLY A 165 -9.12 13.22 0.37
C GLY A 165 -8.87 12.42 1.64
N VAL A 166 -7.67 11.85 1.80
CA VAL A 166 -7.25 11.13 3.02
C VAL A 166 -6.48 12.10 3.90
N ASP A 167 -7.10 12.51 5.02
CA ASP A 167 -6.38 13.21 6.08
C ASP A 167 -5.53 12.18 6.85
N ALA A 168 -4.27 12.11 6.45
CA ALA A 168 -3.34 11.18 7.04
C ALA A 168 -2.93 11.61 8.44
N GLY A 169 -2.87 12.91 8.77
CA GLY A 169 -2.26 13.46 9.99
C GLY A 169 -0.78 13.07 10.18
N ASP A 170 0.11 14.01 10.52
CA ASP A 170 1.57 13.76 10.56
C ASP A 170 1.97 12.53 11.38
N ASN A 171 1.31 12.34 12.53
CA ASN A 171 1.59 11.25 13.46
C ASN A 171 1.07 9.89 12.98
N ARG A 172 -0.01 9.90 12.23
CA ARG A 172 -0.63 8.69 11.72
C ARG A 172 0.14 8.23 10.48
N LEU A 173 0.61 9.18 9.67
CA LEU A 173 1.45 8.90 8.51
C LEU A 173 2.73 8.17 8.90
N ASP A 174 3.46 8.57 9.95
CA ASP A 174 4.68 7.82 10.33
C ASP A 174 4.37 6.38 10.69
N ILE A 175 3.28 6.12 11.42
CA ILE A 175 2.94 4.75 11.80
C ILE A 175 2.59 3.93 10.56
N LEU A 176 1.87 4.52 9.60
CA LEU A 176 1.64 3.87 8.31
C LEU A 176 2.95 3.63 7.56
N LEU A 177 3.89 4.58 7.58
CA LEU A 177 5.19 4.51 6.91
C LEU A 177 6.14 3.48 7.56
N SER A 178 6.06 3.32 8.87
CA SER A 178 6.92 2.47 9.68
C SER A 178 6.30 1.10 10.00
N SER A 179 5.02 0.87 9.67
CA SER A 179 4.36 -0.42 9.91
C SER A 179 4.59 -1.46 8.81
N VAL A 180 4.54 -2.73 9.19
CA VAL A 180 4.70 -3.90 8.33
C VAL A 180 3.54 -4.04 7.34
N SER A 181 2.32 -3.72 7.78
CA SER A 181 1.15 -3.66 6.91
C SER A 181 1.08 -2.37 6.10
N GLY A 182 2.00 -1.42 6.31
CA GLY A 182 1.98 -0.12 5.68
C GLY A 182 1.99 -0.18 4.15
N ASP A 183 2.74 -1.13 3.60
CA ASP A 183 2.82 -1.33 2.15
C ASP A 183 1.50 -1.86 1.58
N ASP A 184 0.85 -2.84 2.23
CA ASP A 184 -0.44 -3.37 1.77
C ASP A 184 -1.54 -2.30 1.83
N ILE A 185 -1.56 -1.49 2.89
CA ILE A 185 -2.55 -0.43 3.06
C ILE A 185 -2.36 0.70 2.03
N MET A 186 -1.13 1.13 1.79
CA MET A 186 -0.84 2.12 0.74
C MET A 186 -1.24 1.59 -0.64
N HIS A 187 -0.98 0.30 -0.91
CA HIS A 187 -1.38 -0.34 -2.15
C HIS A 187 -2.90 -0.33 -2.33
N LEU A 188 -3.67 -0.61 -1.27
CA LEU A 188 -5.13 -0.50 -1.28
C LEU A 188 -5.63 0.92 -1.51
N MET A 189 -5.04 1.93 -0.88
CA MET A 189 -5.40 3.35 -1.11
C MET A 189 -5.17 3.76 -2.56
N LEU A 190 -4.07 3.33 -3.16
CA LEU A 190 -3.74 3.61 -4.55
C LEU A 190 -4.67 2.91 -5.52
N ALA A 191 -4.96 1.63 -5.29
CA ALA A 191 -5.90 0.88 -6.10
C ALA A 191 -7.28 1.52 -6.06
N ALA A 192 -7.72 1.93 -4.87
CA ALA A 192 -8.98 2.62 -4.65
C ALA A 192 -9.13 3.91 -5.47
N ASP A 193 -8.14 4.79 -5.41
CA ASP A 193 -8.12 6.04 -6.18
C ASP A 193 -8.15 5.78 -7.68
N SER A 194 -7.29 4.89 -8.17
CA SER A 194 -7.22 4.54 -9.58
C SER A 194 -8.53 3.94 -10.10
N ILE A 195 -9.15 3.04 -9.33
CA ILE A 195 -10.47 2.46 -9.66
C ILE A 195 -11.54 3.55 -9.71
N LYS A 196 -11.56 4.46 -8.73
CA LYS A 196 -12.50 5.60 -8.70
C LYS A 196 -12.35 6.46 -9.96
N LYS A 197 -11.13 6.83 -10.33
CA LYS A 197 -10.84 7.62 -11.55
C LYS A 197 -11.30 6.91 -12.82
N ILE A 198 -11.02 5.62 -12.94
CA ILE A 198 -11.46 4.79 -14.07
C ILE A 198 -12.99 4.74 -14.15
N ASN A 199 -13.67 4.49 -13.03
CA ASN A 199 -15.13 4.43 -12.99
C ASN A 199 -15.77 5.79 -13.36
N LEU A 200 -15.26 6.92 -12.86
CA LEU A 200 -15.76 8.26 -13.21
C LEU A 200 -15.64 8.54 -14.72
N GLN A 201 -14.55 8.10 -15.34
CA GLN A 201 -14.33 8.28 -16.77
C GLN A 201 -15.25 7.36 -17.59
N ILE A 202 -15.50 6.15 -17.10
CA ILE A 202 -16.51 5.26 -17.68
C ILE A 202 -17.91 5.91 -17.63
N VAL A 203 -18.32 6.48 -16.49
CA VAL A 203 -19.61 7.19 -16.36
C VAL A 203 -19.69 8.31 -17.39
N LYS A 204 -18.66 9.14 -17.50
CA LYS A 204 -18.60 10.24 -18.46
C LYS A 204 -18.74 9.75 -19.91
N LEU A 205 -18.04 8.68 -20.29
CA LEU A 205 -18.14 8.08 -21.63
C LEU A 205 -19.56 7.56 -21.94
N ILE A 206 -20.29 7.09 -20.93
CA ILE A 206 -21.67 6.63 -21.06
C ILE A 206 -22.64 7.82 -21.18
N GLU A 207 -22.45 8.86 -20.38
CA GLU A 207 -23.30 10.07 -20.35
C GLU A 207 -23.17 10.95 -21.61
N GLU A 208 -21.97 11.02 -22.21
CA GLU A 208 -21.71 11.77 -23.44
C GLU A 208 -22.33 11.12 -24.71
N GLY A 209 -23.13 10.06 -24.54
CA GLY A 209 -24.06 9.58 -25.57
C GLY A 209 -23.43 8.72 -26.68
N GLN A 210 -22.21 8.20 -26.49
CA GLN A 210 -21.56 7.30 -27.46
C GLN A 210 -21.81 5.80 -27.19
N GLY A 211 -22.60 5.45 -26.18
CA GLY A 211 -22.77 4.07 -25.75
C GLY A 211 -23.75 3.26 -26.61
N THR A 212 -23.24 2.41 -27.49
CA THR A 212 -24.01 1.25 -27.97
C THR A 212 -24.29 0.30 -26.80
N VAL A 213 -25.29 -0.58 -26.91
CA VAL A 213 -25.52 -1.66 -25.90
C VAL A 213 -24.24 -2.46 -25.67
N GLN A 214 -23.39 -2.63 -26.69
CA GLN A 214 -22.08 -3.27 -26.56
C GLN A 214 -21.10 -2.48 -25.68
N ALA A 215 -21.02 -1.15 -25.83
CA ALA A 215 -20.14 -0.31 -25.01
C ALA A 215 -20.57 -0.33 -23.54
N ALA A 216 -21.87 -0.22 -23.27
CA ALA A 216 -22.40 -0.28 -21.92
C ALA A 216 -22.18 -1.66 -21.26
N ARG A 217 -22.33 -2.77 -22.00
CA ARG A 217 -21.99 -4.11 -21.51
C ARG A 217 -20.51 -4.22 -21.16
N LYS A 218 -19.63 -3.75 -22.05
CA LYS A 218 -18.17 -3.75 -21.85
C LYS A 218 -17.78 -2.97 -20.60
N TYR A 219 -18.28 -1.75 -20.44
CA TYR A 219 -17.96 -0.90 -19.30
C TYR A 219 -18.50 -1.43 -17.97
N THR A 220 -19.68 -2.04 -17.97
CA THR A 220 -20.20 -2.76 -16.80
C THR A 220 -19.33 -3.97 -16.44
N GLY A 221 -18.84 -4.70 -17.44
CA GLY A 221 -17.92 -5.82 -17.24
C GLY A 221 -16.57 -5.36 -16.66
N ILE A 222 -16.02 -4.26 -17.17
CA ILE A 222 -14.80 -3.63 -16.62
C ILE A 222 -15.02 -3.21 -15.17
N HIS A 223 -16.14 -2.58 -14.86
CA HIS A 223 -16.51 -2.20 -13.49
C HIS A 223 -16.57 -3.40 -12.54
N MET A 224 -17.18 -4.50 -12.98
CA MET A 224 -17.20 -5.77 -12.23
C MET A 224 -15.79 -6.28 -11.97
N VAL A 225 -14.92 -6.32 -12.99
CA VAL A 225 -13.52 -6.76 -12.86
C VAL A 225 -12.74 -5.87 -11.89
N LEU A 226 -12.91 -4.55 -11.92
CA LEU A 226 -12.25 -3.63 -10.99
C LEU A 226 -12.73 -3.82 -9.55
N THR A 227 -14.02 -4.11 -9.36
CA THR A 227 -14.57 -4.43 -8.03
C THR A 227 -13.99 -5.73 -7.50
N ASP A 228 -13.85 -6.74 -8.36
CA ASP A 228 -13.22 -8.01 -8.01
C ASP A 228 -11.74 -7.83 -7.67
N LEU A 229 -11.01 -7.06 -8.48
CA LEU A 229 -9.61 -6.70 -8.23
C LEU A 229 -9.42 -6.10 -6.85
N TYR A 230 -10.27 -5.14 -6.47
CA TYR A 230 -10.17 -4.50 -5.16
C TYR A 230 -10.54 -5.45 -4.02
N LEU A 231 -11.52 -6.32 -4.23
CA LEU A 231 -11.86 -7.38 -3.27
C LEU A 231 -10.68 -8.32 -3.05
N HIS A 232 -10.04 -8.80 -4.12
CA HIS A 232 -8.86 -9.65 -4.05
C HIS A 232 -7.73 -8.97 -3.26
N ALA A 233 -7.39 -7.72 -3.60
CA ALA A 233 -6.36 -6.97 -2.88
C ALA A 233 -6.67 -6.82 -1.37
N ASN A 234 -7.94 -6.59 -1.00
CA ASN A 234 -8.34 -6.50 0.41
C ASN A 234 -8.19 -7.85 1.14
N LEU A 235 -8.54 -8.95 0.48
CA LEU A 235 -8.41 -10.29 1.04
C LEU A 235 -6.94 -10.70 1.22
N ASP A 236 -6.07 -10.33 0.28
CA ASP A 236 -4.63 -10.58 0.37
C ASP A 236 -4.00 -9.83 1.55
N ALA A 237 -4.32 -8.54 1.70
CA ALA A 237 -3.87 -7.74 2.84
C ALA A 237 -4.37 -8.32 4.18
N LEU A 238 -5.65 -8.74 4.22
CA LEU A 238 -6.25 -9.39 5.37
C LEU A 238 -5.52 -10.70 5.72
N GLU A 239 -5.19 -11.50 4.71
CA GLU A 239 -4.47 -12.75 4.88
C GLU A 239 -3.06 -12.52 5.43
N ARG A 240 -2.28 -11.61 4.86
CA ARG A 240 -0.93 -11.28 5.33
C ARG A 240 -0.94 -10.77 6.78
N ILE A 241 -1.85 -9.86 7.11
CA ILE A 241 -1.98 -9.34 8.48
C ILE A 241 -2.31 -10.48 9.46
N GLY A 242 -3.32 -11.30 9.13
CA GLY A 242 -3.81 -12.35 10.01
C GLY A 242 -2.91 -13.58 10.13
N ARG A 243 -2.26 -13.99 9.04
CA ARG A 243 -1.50 -15.25 8.93
C ARG A 243 0.01 -15.08 8.96
N GLU A 244 0.54 -13.89 8.67
CA GLU A 244 1.98 -13.65 8.67
C GLU A 244 2.38 -12.66 9.76
N TYR A 245 1.83 -11.45 9.76
CA TYR A 245 2.32 -10.36 10.60
C TYR A 245 1.96 -10.55 12.08
N ILE A 246 0.69 -10.83 12.38
CA ILE A 246 0.25 -11.04 13.76
C ILE A 246 0.94 -12.26 14.40
N PRO A 247 1.03 -13.44 13.75
CA PRO A 247 1.73 -14.58 14.33
C PRO A 247 3.21 -14.32 14.64
N ARG A 248 3.92 -13.62 13.73
CA ARG A 248 5.33 -13.24 13.95
C ARG A 248 5.47 -12.28 15.14
N LEU A 249 4.58 -11.30 15.26
CA LEU A 249 4.55 -10.38 16.39
C LEU A 249 4.27 -11.10 17.72
N GLU A 250 3.38 -12.09 17.73
CA GLU A 250 3.08 -12.89 18.93
C GLU A 250 4.29 -13.72 19.38
N GLU A 251 5.09 -14.28 18.47
CA GLU A 251 6.34 -14.97 18.84
C GLU A 251 7.39 -14.00 19.40
N ILE A 252 7.45 -12.75 18.92
CA ILE A 252 8.30 -11.70 19.51
C ILE A 252 7.83 -11.39 20.94
N ILE A 253 6.52 -11.18 21.15
CA ILE A 253 5.93 -10.92 22.48
C ILE A 253 6.26 -12.05 23.45
N LYS A 254 6.05 -13.30 23.02
CA LYS A 254 6.32 -14.50 23.82
C LYS A 254 7.80 -14.62 24.19
N THR A 255 8.70 -14.36 23.24
CA THR A 255 10.15 -14.36 23.47
C THR A 255 10.56 -13.29 24.48
N ALA A 256 10.07 -12.05 24.30
CA ALA A 256 10.36 -10.95 25.19
C ALA A 256 9.82 -11.21 26.62
N LYS A 257 8.59 -11.74 26.75
CA LYS A 257 8.02 -12.14 28.06
C LYS A 257 8.88 -13.19 28.75
N ARG A 258 9.34 -14.21 28.03
CA ARG A 258 10.21 -15.25 28.57
C ARG A 258 11.54 -14.68 29.06
N LEU A 259 12.26 -13.93 28.22
CA LEU A 259 13.55 -13.33 28.56
C LEU A 259 13.43 -12.33 29.72
N GLY A 260 12.38 -11.51 29.72
CA GLY A 260 12.10 -10.58 30.82
C GLY A 260 11.82 -11.31 32.14
N SER A 261 11.07 -12.42 32.11
CA SER A 261 10.83 -13.26 33.29
C SER A 261 12.11 -13.92 33.80
N GLU A 262 12.93 -14.49 32.91
CA GLU A 262 14.23 -15.08 33.27
C GLU A 262 15.14 -14.03 33.93
N ALA A 263 15.24 -12.83 33.36
CA ALA A 263 16.02 -11.74 33.93
C ALA A 263 15.52 -11.33 35.33
N LYS A 264 14.19 -11.22 35.52
CA LYS A 264 13.57 -10.90 36.82
C LYS A 264 13.81 -12.01 37.86
N GLN A 265 13.74 -13.28 37.46
CA GLN A 265 14.04 -14.41 38.35
C GLN A 265 15.51 -14.43 38.78
N MET A 266 16.44 -14.25 37.84
CA MET A 266 17.87 -14.15 38.15
C MET A 266 18.15 -12.95 39.05
N LEU A 267 17.52 -11.81 38.80
CA LEU A 267 17.66 -10.60 39.62
C LEU A 267 17.20 -10.82 41.07
N ALA A 268 16.12 -11.58 41.28
CA ALA A 268 15.63 -11.93 42.61
C ALA A 268 16.60 -12.84 43.38
N ALA A 269 17.35 -13.68 42.68
CA ALA A 269 18.40 -14.54 43.24
C ALA A 269 19.77 -13.82 43.38
N THR A 270 19.89 -12.59 42.89
CA THR A 270 21.15 -11.84 42.82
C THR A 270 21.30 -10.88 44.01
N GLY A 271 22.47 -10.91 44.67
CA GLY A 271 22.80 -10.01 45.78
C GLY A 271 22.82 -8.53 45.37
N ARG A 272 22.64 -7.62 46.32
CA ARG A 272 22.55 -6.16 46.04
C ARG A 272 23.83 -5.59 45.39
N ASP A 273 25.00 -6.12 45.73
CA ASP A 273 26.31 -5.64 45.27
C ASP A 273 26.88 -6.43 44.09
N ASP A 274 26.07 -7.32 43.49
CA ASP A 274 26.51 -8.13 42.35
C ASP A 274 26.66 -7.26 41.09
N ARG A 275 27.80 -7.39 40.42
CA ARG A 275 28.12 -6.65 39.19
C ARG A 275 27.13 -6.94 38.06
N ASN A 276 26.48 -8.09 38.06
CA ASN A 276 25.50 -8.49 37.05
C ASN A 276 24.11 -7.91 37.27
N ARG A 277 23.85 -7.34 38.46
CA ARG A 277 22.53 -6.80 38.82
C ARG A 277 22.03 -5.75 37.83
N LEU A 278 22.89 -4.78 37.50
CA LEU A 278 22.58 -3.70 36.55
C LEU A 278 22.23 -4.24 35.15
N VAL A 279 22.91 -5.29 34.71
CA VAL A 279 22.65 -5.93 33.41
C VAL A 279 21.29 -6.62 33.43
N LEU A 280 20.97 -7.34 34.50
CA LEU A 280 19.67 -8.02 34.65
C LEU A 280 18.51 -7.02 34.75
N GLU A 281 18.69 -5.89 35.44
CA GLU A 281 17.73 -4.79 35.48
C GLU A 281 17.50 -4.17 34.09
N ALA A 282 18.59 -3.89 33.36
CA ALA A 282 18.51 -3.37 31.99
C ALA A 282 17.79 -4.35 31.05
N ASN A 283 18.11 -5.65 31.13
CA ASN A 283 17.47 -6.69 30.33
C ASN A 283 15.98 -6.84 30.65
N ALA A 284 15.62 -6.83 31.94
CA ALA A 284 14.23 -6.89 32.36
C ALA A 284 13.43 -5.68 31.85
N GLY A 285 14.00 -4.48 31.97
CA GLY A 285 13.38 -3.24 31.49
C GLY A 285 13.26 -3.19 29.95
N ALA A 286 14.28 -3.63 29.21
CA ALA A 286 14.25 -3.69 27.76
C ALA A 286 13.13 -4.62 27.25
N ASN A 287 13.05 -5.84 27.79
CA ASN A 287 11.99 -6.78 27.41
C ASN A 287 10.59 -6.28 27.79
N GLU A 288 10.45 -5.57 28.90
CA GLU A 288 9.18 -4.94 29.30
C GLU A 288 8.74 -3.85 28.31
N ARG A 289 9.67 -3.01 27.84
CA ARG A 289 9.41 -2.02 26.78
C ARG A 289 9.02 -2.69 25.47
N THR A 290 9.75 -3.73 25.04
CA THR A 290 9.41 -4.50 23.84
C THR A 290 8.01 -5.09 23.93
N VAL A 291 7.62 -5.68 25.07
CA VAL A 291 6.26 -6.22 25.26
C VAL A 291 5.21 -5.12 25.15
N LYS A 292 5.42 -3.97 25.79
CA LYS A 292 4.48 -2.85 25.75
C LYS A 292 4.28 -2.34 24.31
N THR A 293 5.36 -2.09 23.58
CA THR A 293 5.29 -1.61 22.18
C THR A 293 4.66 -2.65 21.27
N ALA A 294 5.03 -3.92 21.42
CA ALA A 294 4.46 -5.01 20.61
C ALA A 294 2.96 -5.22 20.89
N GLU A 295 2.49 -5.00 22.11
CA GLU A 295 1.05 -5.07 22.43
C GLU A 295 0.25 -3.92 21.78
N LEU A 296 0.81 -2.71 21.71
CA LEU A 296 0.21 -1.60 20.96
C LEU A 296 0.20 -1.88 19.45
N TYR A 297 1.29 -2.41 18.92
CA TYR A 297 1.37 -2.81 17.52
C TYR A 297 0.36 -3.93 17.20
N ARG A 298 0.15 -4.88 18.10
CA ARG A 298 -0.88 -5.89 17.93
C ARG A 298 -2.27 -5.28 17.86
N GLN A 299 -2.58 -4.28 18.70
CA GLN A 299 -3.87 -3.58 18.65
C GLN A 299 -4.06 -2.87 17.31
N TYR A 300 -3.02 -2.23 16.79
CA TYR A 300 -3.02 -1.65 15.45
C TYR A 300 -3.35 -2.68 14.36
N LEU A 301 -2.59 -3.78 14.29
CA LEU A 301 -2.80 -4.82 13.28
C LEU A 301 -4.19 -5.45 13.38
N ARG A 302 -4.72 -5.65 14.60
CA ARG A 302 -6.09 -6.16 14.80
C ARG A 302 -7.16 -5.16 14.38
N SER A 303 -6.94 -3.87 14.61
CA SER A 303 -7.83 -2.82 14.11
C SER A 303 -7.88 -2.85 12.58
N GLN A 304 -6.72 -2.97 11.94
CA GLN A 304 -6.61 -3.10 10.48
C GLN A 304 -7.29 -4.36 9.95
N GLU A 305 -7.06 -5.51 10.57
CA GLU A 305 -7.71 -6.76 10.21
C GLU A 305 -9.25 -6.64 10.28
N ASN A 306 -9.79 -6.02 11.33
CA ASN A 306 -11.23 -5.83 11.49
C ASN A 306 -11.80 -4.86 10.44
N ALA A 307 -11.10 -3.76 10.15
CA ALA A 307 -11.50 -2.80 9.14
C ALA A 307 -11.53 -3.45 7.74
N LEU A 308 -10.48 -4.17 7.37
CA LEU A 308 -10.40 -4.90 6.10
C LEU A 308 -11.47 -5.97 6.00
N ARG A 309 -11.73 -6.73 7.06
CA ARG A 309 -12.81 -7.73 7.07
C ARG A 309 -14.17 -7.09 6.80
N GLY A 310 -14.47 -5.96 7.44
CA GLY A 310 -15.69 -5.20 7.18
C GLY A 310 -15.77 -4.69 5.73
N ALA A 311 -14.67 -4.15 5.21
CA ALA A 311 -14.58 -3.69 3.82
C ALA A 311 -14.76 -4.84 2.81
N SER A 312 -14.11 -5.98 3.02
CA SER A 312 -14.25 -7.18 2.19
C SER A 312 -15.68 -7.71 2.16
N GLU A 313 -16.38 -7.74 3.31
CA GLU A 313 -17.79 -8.18 3.35
C GLU A 313 -18.73 -7.24 2.59
N LYS A 314 -18.44 -5.93 2.59
CA LYS A 314 -19.15 -4.95 1.76
C LYS A 314 -18.85 -5.20 0.28
N LEU A 315 -17.56 -5.26 -0.09
CA LEU A 315 -17.09 -5.49 -1.45
C LEU A 315 -17.61 -6.78 -2.08
N LYS A 316 -17.78 -7.86 -1.30
CA LYS A 316 -18.42 -9.09 -1.79
C LYS A 316 -19.85 -8.85 -2.28
N LYS A 317 -20.62 -8.03 -1.57
CA LYS A 317 -22.00 -7.67 -1.96
C LYS A 317 -21.98 -6.78 -3.20
N ASP A 318 -21.05 -5.82 -3.26
CA ASP A 318 -20.94 -4.91 -4.40
C ASP A 318 -20.49 -5.66 -5.66
N TYR A 319 -19.54 -6.59 -5.52
CA TYR A 319 -19.15 -7.48 -6.60
C TYR A 319 -20.33 -8.33 -7.08
N PHE A 320 -21.14 -8.87 -6.17
CA PHE A 320 -22.34 -9.60 -6.54
C PHE A 320 -23.31 -8.74 -7.34
N VAL A 321 -23.54 -7.49 -6.92
CA VAL A 321 -24.37 -6.52 -7.66
C VAL A 321 -23.77 -6.20 -9.02
N ALA A 322 -22.48 -5.85 -9.10
CA ALA A 322 -21.79 -5.55 -10.36
C ALA A 322 -21.86 -6.73 -11.34
N LYS A 323 -21.65 -7.95 -10.84
CA LYS A 323 -21.76 -9.18 -11.62
C LYS A 323 -23.19 -9.42 -12.10
N ASN A 324 -24.19 -9.27 -11.24
CA ASN A 324 -25.59 -9.43 -11.63
C ASN A 324 -26.02 -8.38 -12.67
N THR A 325 -25.59 -7.13 -12.50
CA THR A 325 -25.77 -6.06 -13.47
C THR A 325 -25.16 -6.46 -14.81
N TYR A 326 -23.88 -6.87 -14.82
CA TYR A 326 -23.19 -7.34 -16.04
C TYR A 326 -23.92 -8.50 -16.74
N ASP A 327 -24.34 -9.52 -15.98
CA ASP A 327 -25.09 -10.68 -16.52
C ASP A 327 -26.47 -10.27 -17.08
N THR A 328 -27.04 -9.15 -16.62
CA THR A 328 -28.38 -8.61 -17.01
C THR A 328 -28.30 -7.64 -18.19
N VAL A 329 -27.15 -7.01 -18.45
CA VAL A 329 -26.92 -6.17 -19.63
C VAL A 329 -26.92 -7.03 -20.91
N LYS A 330 -28.11 -7.41 -21.37
CA LYS A 330 -28.33 -8.24 -22.56
C LYS A 330 -29.20 -7.56 -23.62
N THR A 331 -30.15 -6.72 -23.22
CA THR A 331 -31.05 -5.96 -24.12
C THR A 331 -31.80 -4.88 -23.32
N GLY A 332 -31.75 -3.59 -23.69
CA GLY A 332 -32.78 -2.63 -23.25
C GLY A 332 -32.36 -1.20 -22.84
N THR A 333 -33.40 -0.38 -22.66
CA THR A 333 -33.47 1.08 -22.49
C THR A 333 -33.11 1.60 -21.09
N ASP A 334 -33.16 0.74 -20.05
CA ASP A 334 -32.89 1.12 -18.64
C ASP A 334 -31.42 0.93 -18.22
N LEU A 335 -30.54 0.71 -19.21
CA LEU A 335 -29.15 0.33 -19.02
C LEU A 335 -28.30 1.40 -18.33
N ILE A 336 -28.54 2.68 -18.65
CA ILE A 336 -27.77 3.79 -18.09
C ILE A 336 -28.05 3.95 -16.59
N SER A 337 -29.31 3.81 -16.17
CA SER A 337 -29.71 3.94 -14.76
C SER A 337 -29.15 2.82 -13.89
N LEU A 338 -29.11 1.58 -14.39
CA LEU A 338 -28.50 0.46 -13.66
C LEU A 338 -26.98 0.64 -13.50
N ILE A 339 -26.31 1.16 -14.52
CA ILE A 339 -24.87 1.42 -14.47
C ILE A 339 -24.56 2.54 -13.48
N GLN A 340 -25.30 3.65 -13.52
CA GLN A 340 -25.12 4.76 -12.59
C GLN A 340 -25.30 4.30 -11.13
N VAL A 341 -26.36 3.54 -10.82
CA VAL A 341 -26.58 3.01 -9.46
C VAL A 341 -25.45 2.08 -9.00
N SER A 342 -24.97 1.20 -9.87
CA SER A 342 -23.84 0.32 -9.57
C SER A 342 -22.57 1.12 -9.27
N MET A 343 -22.32 2.20 -10.01
CA MET A 343 -21.13 3.03 -9.88
C MET A 343 -21.17 3.98 -8.68
N THR A 344 -22.32 4.56 -8.32
CA THR A 344 -22.48 5.45 -7.15
C THR A 344 -22.29 4.72 -5.82
N THR A 345 -22.59 3.41 -5.76
CA THR A 345 -22.43 2.60 -4.54
C THR A 345 -20.96 2.53 -4.06
N LEU A 346 -19.99 2.79 -4.94
CA LEU A 346 -18.54 2.71 -4.69
C LEU A 346 -17.87 4.00 -4.18
N GLU A 347 -18.48 5.18 -4.32
CA GLU A 347 -17.88 6.42 -3.78
C GLU A 347 -17.74 6.38 -2.25
N GLY A 348 -18.60 5.64 -1.56
CA GLY A 348 -18.55 5.42 -0.11
C GLY A 348 -17.78 4.17 0.34
N ILE A 349 -17.03 3.50 -0.54
CA ILE A 349 -16.32 2.23 -0.25
C ILE A 349 -14.83 2.43 0.00
N PHE A 350 -14.25 3.51 -0.51
CA PHE A 350 -12.82 3.77 -0.50
C PHE A 350 -12.33 4.66 0.64
N GLY A 351 -13.22 5.01 1.59
CA GLY A 351 -12.88 5.81 2.76
C GLY A 351 -12.07 4.98 3.76
N PHE A 352 -10.76 4.88 3.54
CA PHE A 352 -9.87 4.32 4.53
C PHE A 352 -9.77 5.28 5.72
N VAL A 353 -10.12 4.80 6.91
CA VAL A 353 -9.90 5.52 8.16
C VAL A 353 -8.62 4.99 8.78
N MET A 354 -7.58 5.82 8.83
CA MET A 354 -6.35 5.51 9.56
C MET A 354 -6.69 5.19 11.02
N PRO A 355 -6.29 4.02 11.56
CA PRO A 355 -6.49 3.70 12.97
C PRO A 355 -5.89 4.77 13.86
N ASP A 356 -6.61 5.12 14.90
CA ASP A 356 -6.13 6.10 15.86
C ASP A 356 -5.13 5.45 16.82
N LEU A 357 -3.85 5.73 16.60
CA LEU A 357 -2.75 5.43 17.54
C LEU A 357 -2.23 6.71 18.20
N SER A 358 -3.12 7.70 18.40
CA SER A 358 -2.82 8.98 19.06
C SER A 358 -2.29 8.84 20.50
N LEU A 359 -2.39 7.66 21.10
CA LEU A 359 -1.98 7.38 22.47
C LEU A 359 -0.48 7.08 22.56
N ALA A 360 0.29 8.16 22.74
CA ALA A 360 1.71 8.22 23.12
C ALA A 360 2.73 8.17 21.96
N TYR A 361 2.86 9.32 21.29
CA TYR A 361 4.05 9.66 20.51
C TYR A 361 5.25 9.89 21.46
N ASP A 362 5.99 8.82 21.70
CA ASP A 362 7.33 8.86 22.30
C ASP A 362 8.31 8.42 21.20
N GLU A 363 9.37 9.21 20.97
CA GLU A 363 10.40 8.90 19.97
C GLU A 363 11.04 7.52 20.24
N GLU A 364 11.18 7.14 21.51
CA GLU A 364 11.69 5.82 21.89
C GLU A 364 10.72 4.70 21.49
N LEU A 365 9.41 4.94 21.60
CA LEU A 365 8.38 3.98 21.20
C LEU A 365 8.36 3.80 19.69
N MET A 366 8.46 4.89 18.92
CA MET A 366 8.51 4.82 17.45
C MET A 366 9.73 4.08 16.94
N LYS A 367 10.91 4.29 17.55
CA LYS A 367 12.12 3.50 17.22
C LYS A 367 11.92 2.01 17.51
N GLU A 368 11.33 1.67 18.64
CA GLU A 368 11.03 0.28 18.97
C GLU A 368 9.98 -0.32 18.02
N PHE A 369 9.02 0.48 17.57
CA PHE A 369 8.01 0.06 16.59
C PHE A 369 8.64 -0.26 15.23
N GLU A 370 9.53 0.60 14.72
CA GLU A 370 10.32 0.37 13.51
C GLU A 370 11.14 -0.92 13.64
N ARG A 371 11.88 -1.06 14.74
CA ARG A 371 12.68 -2.26 15.03
C ARG A 371 11.83 -3.53 15.01
N LEU A 372 10.62 -3.49 15.57
CA LEU A 372 9.68 -4.61 15.52
C LEU A 372 9.20 -4.92 14.09
N THR A 373 8.95 -3.89 13.27
CA THR A 373 8.63 -4.06 11.85
C THR A 373 9.72 -4.83 11.13
N ASP A 374 11.00 -4.50 11.35
CA ASP A 374 12.11 -5.19 10.69
C ASP A 374 12.24 -6.64 11.15
N GLN A 375 11.99 -6.91 12.43
CA GLN A 375 11.94 -8.29 12.95
C GLN A 375 10.81 -9.09 12.31
N ILE A 376 9.62 -8.50 12.13
CA ILE A 376 8.51 -9.17 11.44
C ILE A 376 8.87 -9.43 9.97
N LYS A 377 9.51 -8.48 9.28
CA LYS A 377 9.90 -8.63 7.87
C LYS A 377 11.02 -9.66 7.66
N SER A 378 11.97 -9.74 8.59
CA SER A 378 13.15 -10.61 8.49
C SER A 378 12.94 -12.05 8.99
N ALA A 379 11.90 -12.30 9.80
CA ALA A 379 11.51 -13.65 10.20
C ALA A 379 11.06 -14.46 8.98
N ARG A 380 11.93 -15.35 8.47
CA ARG A 380 11.60 -16.26 7.36
C ARG A 380 10.78 -17.45 7.83
#